data_AF-A0A956IS94-F1
#
_entry.id   AF-A0A956IS94-F1
#
_cell.length_a   1.000
_cell.length_b   1.000
_cell.length_c   1.000
_cell.angle_alpha   90.00
_cell.angle_beta   90.00
_cell.angle_gamma   90.00
#
_symmetry.space_group_name_H-M   'P 1'
#
loop_
_entity.id
_entity.type
_entity.pdbx_description
1 polymer ?
#
loop_
_entity_poly.entity_id
_entity_poly.type
_entity_poly.pdbx_seq_one_letter_code
_entity_poly.pdbx_strand_id
1 'polypeptide(L)'
;MNLRQVPRSTEFHVAAYPRGVSYPHAAEPGPVARARGARRTLQRSVDLLRVVRETSRIVPPVNAAFSERAYALHYTAREVAKSQSIRIEAHGEAVPERCVLVANHLSYVDPLAITRLFPALAIAKAEVEA
;
A
#
# COMPACT_ATOMS: atom_id res chain seq x y z
N MET A 1 5.79 28.22 -23.72
CA MET A 1 4.97 27.48 -24.69
C MET A 1 5.90 26.73 -25.63
N ASN A 2 6.04 25.42 -25.47
CA ASN A 2 6.67 24.54 -26.45
C ASN A 2 6.24 23.10 -26.17
N LEU A 3 5.19 22.65 -26.88
CA LEU A 3 4.65 21.30 -26.82
C LEU A 3 5.54 20.40 -27.68
N ARG A 4 6.47 19.66 -27.06
CA ARG A 4 7.14 18.55 -27.74
C ARG A 4 6.14 17.41 -27.87
N GLN A 5 5.82 17.09 -29.12
CA GLN A 5 5.01 15.96 -29.54
C GLN A 5 5.54 14.66 -28.93
N VAL A 6 4.70 13.97 -28.15
CA VAL A 6 4.93 12.60 -27.70
C VAL A 6 4.29 11.66 -28.74
N PRO A 7 4.99 10.61 -29.23
CA PRO A 7 4.49 9.78 -30.31
C PRO A 7 3.21 9.06 -29.90
N ARG A 8 2.22 9.08 -30.80
CA ARG A 8 0.98 8.30 -30.73
C ARG A 8 1.26 6.82 -31.00
N SER A 9 0.41 6.00 -30.39
CA SER A 9 0.18 4.55 -30.56
C SER A 9 1.31 3.60 -30.16
N THR A 10 1.24 3.14 -28.91
CA THR A 10 1.60 1.75 -28.60
C THR A 10 0.30 1.04 -28.25
N GLU A 11 -0.14 0.11 -29.11
CA GLU A 11 -1.20 -0.82 -28.74
C GLU A 11 -0.76 -1.60 -27.51
N PHE A 12 -1.51 -1.48 -26.43
CA PHE A 12 -1.28 -2.25 -25.21
C PHE A 12 -2.15 -3.50 -25.28
N HIS A 13 -1.52 -4.65 -25.47
CA HIS A 13 -2.13 -5.93 -25.18
C HIS A 13 -2.38 -6.01 -23.67
N VAL A 14 -3.61 -5.73 -23.26
CA VAL A 14 -4.11 -6.14 -21.95
C VAL A 14 -4.11 -7.66 -21.96
N ALA A 15 -3.10 -8.28 -21.36
CA ALA A 15 -3.10 -9.70 -21.12
C ALA A 15 -4.31 -10.00 -20.22
N ALA A 16 -5.38 -10.51 -20.83
CA ALA A 16 -6.52 -11.01 -20.10
C ALA A 16 -6.00 -12.05 -19.10
N TYR A 17 -6.24 -11.82 -17.81
CA TYR A 17 -5.95 -12.83 -16.79
C TYR A 17 -6.58 -14.16 -17.24
N PRO A 18 -5.80 -15.23 -17.41
CA PRO A 18 -6.35 -16.51 -17.82
C PRO A 18 -7.37 -16.96 -16.77
N ARG A 19 -8.66 -16.89 -17.13
CA ARG A 19 -9.74 -17.49 -16.33
C ARG A 19 -9.51 -18.99 -16.37
N GLY A 20 -9.16 -19.59 -15.23
CA GLY A 20 -8.94 -21.03 -15.12
C GLY A 20 -7.56 -21.47 -14.63
N VAL A 21 -6.71 -20.56 -14.12
CA VAL A 21 -5.50 -20.99 -13.40
C VAL A 21 -5.91 -21.65 -12.09
N SER A 22 -5.97 -22.98 -12.12
CA SER A 22 -6.02 -23.78 -10.91
C SER A 22 -4.65 -23.67 -10.25
N TYR A 23 -4.55 -22.85 -9.21
CA TYR A 23 -3.35 -22.82 -8.39
C TYR A 23 -3.14 -24.22 -7.83
N PRO A 24 -1.95 -24.83 -7.98
CA PRO A 24 -1.67 -26.07 -7.28
C PRO A 24 -1.91 -25.80 -5.80
N HIS A 25 -2.83 -26.56 -5.18
CA HIS A 25 -3.05 -26.50 -3.74
C HIS A 25 -1.67 -26.63 -3.08
N ALA A 26 -1.18 -25.54 -2.50
CA ALA A 26 0.11 -25.55 -1.86
C ALA A 26 0.09 -26.67 -0.82
N ALA A 27 1.01 -27.63 -0.96
CA ALA A 27 1.18 -28.68 0.02
C ALA A 27 1.25 -28.04 1.42
N GLU A 28 0.51 -28.62 2.37
CA GLU A 28 0.48 -28.18 3.76
C GLU A 28 1.91 -27.85 4.24
N PRO A 29 2.21 -26.59 4.58
CA PRO A 29 3.58 -26.19 4.88
C PRO A 29 4.09 -27.02 6.06
N GLY A 30 5.23 -27.69 5.86
CA GLY A 30 5.87 -28.48 6.91
C GLY A 30 6.20 -27.63 8.15
N PRO A 31 6.41 -28.25 9.32
CA PRO A 31 6.56 -27.55 10.61
C PRO A 31 7.66 -26.46 10.59
N VAL A 32 8.75 -26.68 9.85
CA VAL A 32 9.85 -25.70 9.67
C VAL A 32 9.42 -24.50 8.81
N ALA A 33 8.55 -24.70 7.81
CA ALA A 33 8.01 -23.62 6.99
C ALA A 33 7.01 -22.77 7.79
N ARG A 34 6.17 -23.41 8.63
CA ARG A 34 5.26 -22.72 9.57
C ARG A 34 6.03 -21.89 10.59
N ALA A 35 7.07 -22.45 11.22
CA ALA A 35 7.91 -21.73 12.20
C ALA A 35 8.60 -20.51 11.57
N ARG A 36 9.15 -20.64 10.35
CA ARG A 36 9.73 -19.50 9.62
C ARG A 36 8.69 -18.47 9.20
N GLY A 37 7.48 -18.90 8.84
CA GLY A 37 6.34 -18.03 8.58
C GLY A 37 5.98 -17.21 9.82
N ALA A 38 5.74 -17.88 10.95
CA ALA A 38 5.40 -17.26 12.22
C ALA A 38 6.46 -16.26 12.69
N ARG A 39 7.76 -16.62 12.61
CA ARG A 39 8.84 -15.70 12.96
C ARG A 39 8.86 -14.46 12.07
N ARG A 40 8.65 -14.62 10.76
CA ARG A 40 8.57 -13.49 9.82
C ARG A 40 7.37 -12.59 10.11
N THR A 41 6.22 -13.18 10.41
CA THR A 41 5.02 -12.43 10.82
C THR A 41 5.28 -11.65 12.10
N LEU A 42 5.82 -12.30 13.14
CA LEU A 42 6.17 -11.65 14.41
C LEU A 42 7.15 -10.49 14.21
N GLN A 43 8.22 -10.70 13.44
CA GLN A 43 9.19 -9.65 13.15
C GLN A 43 8.53 -8.46 12.45
N ARG A 44 7.70 -8.71 11.43
CA ARG A 44 6.94 -7.67 10.74
C ARG A 44 6.00 -6.91 11.67
N SER A 45 5.33 -7.60 12.58
CA SER A 45 4.47 -6.98 13.59
C SER A 45 5.27 -6.06 14.52
N VAL A 46 6.43 -6.52 14.99
CA VAL A 46 7.33 -5.71 15.84
C VAL A 46 7.84 -4.48 15.08
N ASP A 47 8.24 -4.64 13.82
CA ASP A 47 8.71 -3.54 12.99
C ASP A 47 7.60 -2.53 12.70
N LEU A 48 6.37 -3.01 12.47
CA LEU A 48 5.19 -2.15 12.31
C LEU A 48 4.91 -1.37 13.59
N LEU A 49 4.94 -2.01 14.76
CA LEU A 49 4.74 -1.35 16.05
C LEU A 49 5.81 -0.28 16.32
N ARG A 50 7.06 -0.54 15.93
CA ARG A 50 8.14 0.47 16.04
C ARG A 50 7.86 1.67 15.15
N VAL A 51 7.51 1.44 13.88
CA VAL A 51 7.20 2.54 12.97
C VAL A 51 5.98 3.32 13.47
N VAL A 52 4.91 2.66 13.90
CA VAL A 52 3.72 3.31 14.48
C VAL A 52 4.10 4.16 15.69
N ARG A 53 4.95 3.66 16.59
CA ARG A 53 5.43 4.42 17.76
C ARG A 53 6.28 5.63 17.38
N GLU A 54 7.04 5.53 16.30
CA GLU A 54 7.91 6.62 15.83
C GLU A 54 7.12 7.66 15.03
N THR A 55 6.13 7.22 14.25
CA THR A 55 5.22 8.08 13.49
C THR A 55 4.06 8.64 14.30
N SER A 56 3.74 8.09 15.48
CA SER A 56 2.77 8.70 16.40
C SER A 56 3.19 10.11 16.84
N ARG A 57 4.49 10.41 16.76
CA ARG A 57 5.07 11.76 16.98
C ARG A 57 4.83 12.72 15.79
N ILE A 58 4.45 12.19 14.64
CA ILE A 58 4.17 12.90 13.39
C ILE A 58 2.65 12.98 13.15
N VAL A 59 1.83 12.48 14.08
CA VAL A 59 0.37 12.59 13.97
C VAL A 59 -0.01 14.06 14.02
N PRO A 60 -0.51 14.63 12.91
CA PRO A 60 -0.89 16.02 12.91
C PRO A 60 -2.16 16.19 13.76
N PRO A 61 -2.34 17.35 14.41
CA PRO A 61 -3.42 17.55 15.37
C PRO A 61 -4.82 17.35 14.76
N VAL A 62 -5.82 17.19 15.62
CA VAL A 62 -7.22 16.92 15.22
C VAL A 62 -7.85 18.09 14.41
N ASN A 63 -7.20 19.25 14.36
CA ASN A 63 -7.58 20.39 13.53
C ASN A 63 -6.63 20.66 12.33
N ALA A 64 -5.64 19.81 12.10
CA ALA A 64 -4.71 19.97 10.99
C ALA A 64 -5.43 19.96 9.64
N ALA A 65 -4.88 20.72 8.68
CA ALA A 65 -5.42 20.76 7.34
C ALA A 65 -5.40 19.36 6.71
N PHE A 66 -6.40 19.07 5.87
CA PHE A 66 -6.50 17.80 5.16
C PHE A 66 -5.24 17.41 4.39
N SER A 67 -4.55 18.40 3.81
CA SER A 67 -3.27 18.21 3.12
C SER A 67 -2.19 17.68 4.05
N GLU A 68 -2.02 18.28 5.24
CA GLU A 68 -1.01 17.87 6.22
C GLU A 68 -1.20 16.43 6.67
N ARG A 69 -2.45 16.01 6.89
CA ARG A 69 -2.80 14.62 7.19
C ARG A 69 -2.47 13.66 6.07
N ALA A 70 -2.82 14.01 4.84
CA ALA A 70 -2.54 13.19 3.68
C ALA A 70 -1.02 13.00 3.50
N TYR A 71 -0.23 14.06 3.71
CA TYR A 71 1.23 13.98 3.65
C TYR A 71 1.86 13.21 4.83
N ALA A 72 1.34 13.37 6.05
CA ALA A 72 1.81 12.61 7.20
C ALA A 72 1.55 11.10 7.01
N LEU A 73 0.36 10.73 6.51
CA LEU A 73 0.03 9.34 6.19
C LEU A 73 0.92 8.79 5.07
N HIS A 74 1.15 9.57 4.02
CA HIS A 74 2.05 9.21 2.93
C HIS A 74 3.48 8.92 3.40
N TYR A 75 4.03 9.81 4.25
CA TYR A 75 5.34 9.62 4.85
C TYR A 75 5.39 8.36 5.72
N THR A 76 4.38 8.16 6.57
CA THR A 76 4.28 6.99 7.45
C THR A 76 4.23 5.70 6.63
N ALA A 77 3.39 5.64 5.59
CA ALA A 77 3.29 4.48 4.72
C ALA A 77 4.60 4.17 3.98
N ARG A 78 5.34 5.22 3.57
CA ARG A 78 6.67 5.09 2.97
C ARG A 78 7.65 4.40 3.94
N GLU A 79 7.71 4.86 5.18
CA GLU A 79 8.63 4.29 6.19
C GLU A 79 8.24 2.88 6.61
N VAL A 80 6.94 2.58 6.77
CA VAL A 80 6.47 1.20 7.04
C VAL A 80 6.83 0.26 5.89
N ALA A 81 6.54 0.65 4.64
CA ALA A 81 6.85 -0.22 3.52
C ALA A 81 8.36 -0.38 3.33
N LYS A 82 9.17 0.63 3.66
CA LYS A 82 10.64 0.51 3.71
C LYS A 82 11.10 -0.47 4.78
N SER A 83 10.59 -0.37 6.02
CA SER A 83 10.98 -1.26 7.11
C SER A 83 10.61 -2.72 6.83
N GLN A 84 9.51 -2.95 6.12
CA GLN A 84 9.06 -4.29 5.72
C GLN A 84 9.69 -4.79 4.41
N SER A 85 10.64 -4.04 3.81
CA SER A 85 11.24 -4.35 2.51
C SER A 85 10.20 -4.56 1.39
N ILE A 86 9.10 -3.82 1.45
CA ILE A 86 8.05 -3.81 0.43
C ILE A 86 8.45 -2.82 -0.66
N ARG A 87 8.62 -3.36 -1.87
CA ARG A 87 8.78 -2.59 -3.12
C ARG A 87 7.41 -2.45 -3.78
N ILE A 88 7.09 -1.23 -4.20
CA ILE A 88 5.83 -0.90 -4.85
C ILE A 88 6.14 -0.39 -6.24
N GLU A 89 5.43 -0.93 -7.22
CA GLU A 89 5.51 -0.54 -8.62
C GLU A 89 4.10 -0.12 -9.05
N ALA A 90 4.01 1.00 -9.77
CA ALA A 90 2.78 1.52 -10.32
C ALA A 90 2.88 1.51 -11.85
N HIS A 91 1.84 1.01 -12.49
CA HIS A 91 1.73 0.97 -13.95
C HIS A 91 0.43 1.65 -14.37
N GLY A 92 0.47 2.33 -15.51
CA GLY A 92 -0.68 3.06 -16.05
C GLY A 92 -0.47 4.58 -16.00
N GLU A 93 -1.58 5.29 -16.17
CA GLU A 93 -1.57 6.75 -16.24
C GLU A 93 -1.35 7.40 -14.87
N ALA A 94 -0.86 8.64 -14.90
CA ALA A 94 -0.73 9.43 -13.69
C ALA A 94 -2.11 9.69 -13.08
N VAL A 95 -2.19 9.57 -11.75
CA VAL A 95 -3.42 9.82 -11.00
C VAL A 95 -3.66 11.34 -10.93
N PRO A 96 -4.87 11.85 -11.27
CA PRO A 96 -5.20 13.26 -11.14
C PRO A 96 -5.13 13.75 -9.69
N GLU A 97 -4.77 15.04 -9.49
CA GLU A 97 -4.62 15.65 -8.16
C GLU A 97 -5.89 15.55 -7.27
N ARG A 98 -7.07 15.53 -7.89
CA ARG A 98 -8.36 15.44 -7.20
C ARG A 98 -9.17 14.32 -7.80
N CYS A 99 -9.07 13.14 -7.20
CA CYS A 99 -9.84 11.98 -7.61
C CYS A 99 -10.21 11.12 -6.41
N VAL A 100 -11.14 10.18 -6.65
CA VAL A 100 -11.41 9.08 -5.72
C VAL A 100 -10.76 7.84 -6.30
N LEU A 101 -9.80 7.27 -5.56
CA LEU A 101 -9.18 6.00 -5.91
C LEU A 101 -10.02 4.85 -5.39
N VAL A 102 -10.41 3.95 -6.29
CA VAL A 102 -11.14 2.72 -5.96
C VAL A 102 -10.22 1.55 -6.27
N ALA A 103 -9.99 0.72 -5.27
CA ALA A 103 -9.14 -0.46 -5.39
C ALA A 103 -9.86 -1.68 -4.79
N ASN A 104 -9.53 -2.87 -5.30
CA ASN A 104 -9.91 -4.10 -4.62
C ASN A 104 -9.14 -4.19 -3.29
N HIS A 105 -9.80 -4.66 -2.23
CA HIS A 105 -9.20 -4.86 -0.92
C HIS A 105 -8.89 -6.34 -0.70
N LEU A 106 -7.60 -6.69 -0.78
CA LEU A 106 -7.07 -8.04 -0.65
C LEU A 106 -6.29 -8.24 0.65
N SER A 107 -5.74 -7.17 1.24
CA SER A 107 -4.85 -7.30 2.39
C SER A 107 -4.66 -6.01 3.18
N TYR A 108 -4.05 -6.14 4.36
CA TYR A 108 -3.60 -4.99 5.16
C TYR A 108 -2.56 -4.11 4.44
N VAL A 109 -1.94 -4.61 3.36
CA VAL A 109 -0.93 -3.88 2.59
C VAL A 109 -1.57 -2.84 1.66
N ASP A 110 -2.85 -2.98 1.31
CA ASP A 110 -3.46 -2.13 0.28
C ASP A 110 -3.50 -0.64 0.69
N PRO A 111 -3.89 -0.28 1.93
CA PRO A 111 -3.81 1.10 2.39
C PRO A 111 -2.38 1.62 2.38
N LEU A 112 -1.38 0.80 2.77
CA LEU A 112 0.04 1.18 2.71
C LEU A 112 0.48 1.42 1.27
N ALA A 113 0.03 0.59 0.33
CA ALA A 113 0.44 0.68 -1.06
C ALA A 113 -0.10 1.93 -1.74
N ILE A 114 -1.38 2.23 -1.53
CA ILE A 114 -2.04 3.41 -2.09
C ILE A 114 -1.44 4.68 -1.49
N THR A 115 -1.38 4.76 -0.16
CA THR A 115 -0.94 5.98 0.53
C THR A 115 0.56 6.22 0.39
N ARG A 116 1.38 5.19 0.15
CA ARG A 116 2.80 5.36 -0.22
C ARG A 116 2.99 5.95 -1.62
N LEU A 117 2.09 5.68 -2.56
CA LEU A 117 2.20 6.21 -3.92
C LEU A 117 1.66 7.63 -4.02
N PHE A 118 0.56 7.92 -3.31
CA PHE A 118 -0.14 9.19 -3.39
C PHE A 118 -0.49 9.71 -2.00
N PRO A 119 -0.24 11.00 -1.69
CA PRO A 119 -0.82 11.64 -0.53
C PRO A 119 -2.34 11.55 -0.60
N ALA A 120 -2.94 10.81 0.32
CA ALA A 120 -4.37 10.55 0.33
C ALA A 120 -4.93 10.62 1.75
N LEU A 121 -6.19 11.01 1.86
CA LEU A 121 -6.97 10.84 3.07
C LEU A 121 -7.58 9.45 3.07
N ALA A 122 -7.30 8.67 4.12
CA ALA A 122 -7.99 7.42 4.35
C ALA A 122 -9.21 7.66 5.25
N ILE A 123 -10.35 7.05 4.89
CA ILE A 123 -11.50 6.96 5.77
C ILE A 123 -11.42 5.59 6.44
N ALA A 124 -11.15 5.60 7.75
CA ALA A 124 -11.14 4.39 8.55
C ALA A 124 -12.52 4.18 9.19
N LYS A 125 -12.84 2.91 9.48
CA LYS A 125 -13.99 2.58 10.33
C LYS A 125 -13.70 3.08 11.75
N ALA A 126 -14.74 3.51 12.45
CA ALA A 126 -14.63 3.77 13.88
C ALA A 126 -14.16 2.50 14.58
N GLU A 127 -13.18 2.64 15.48
CA GLU A 127 -12.75 1.54 16.34
C GLU A 127 -13.87 1.24 17.34
N VAL A 128 -14.14 -0.04 17.57
CA VAL A 128 -15.10 -0.47 18.59
C VAL A 128 -14.29 -0.74 19.85
N GLU A 129 -14.53 0.05 20.90
CA GLU A 129 -13.94 -0.18 22.21
C GLU A 129 -14.54 -1.46 22.82
N ALA A 130 -13.68 -2.31 23.39
CA ALA A 130 -14.05 -3.58 24.01
C ALA A 130 -14.31 -3.44 25.51
#